data_AF-M1DQU0-F1
#
_entry.id   AF-M1DQU0-F1
#
_cell.length_a   1.000
_cell.length_b   1.000
_cell.length_c   1.000
_cell.angle_alpha   90.00
_cell.angle_beta   90.00
_cell.angle_gamma   90.00
#
_symmetry.space_group_name_H-M   'P 1'
#
loop_
_entity.id
_entity.type
_entity.pdbx_description
1 polymer ?
#
loop_
_entity_poly.entity_id
_entity_poly.type
_entity_poly.pdbx_seq_one_letter_code
_entity_poly.pdbx_strand_id
1 'polypeptide(L)'
;MKPHHKRINSPIPSGNFSKGLLYLGLGYDSTSDDYNILKIDNKSCSEILALKSGSWRIMDKHPIDVQPRLTSTDCLVFVHGAFHWLISSLKKYYVMSFSISNEVYREILLPEQLYSNFSKLWG
;
A
#
# COMPACT_ATOMS: atom_id res chain seq x y z
N MET A 1 32.79 7.38 -12.84
CA MET A 1 31.36 7.52 -13.23
C MET A 1 30.68 8.42 -12.22
N LYS A 2 30.07 9.53 -12.63
CA LYS A 2 29.21 10.34 -11.76
C LYS A 2 27.77 9.82 -11.88
N PRO A 3 27.04 9.61 -10.78
CA PRO A 3 25.65 9.21 -10.90
C PRO A 3 24.84 10.39 -11.44
N HIS A 4 24.11 10.16 -12.54
CA HIS A 4 23.17 11.11 -13.09
C HIS A 4 21.88 11.07 -12.26
N HIS A 5 21.89 11.63 -11.05
CA HIS A 5 20.67 11.89 -10.30
C HIS A 5 19.94 13.08 -10.95
N LYS A 6 19.11 12.81 -11.95
CA LYS A 6 18.19 13.80 -12.51
C LYS A 6 17.11 14.04 -11.44
N ARG A 7 17.25 15.13 -10.68
CA ARG A 7 16.25 15.56 -9.70
C ARG A 7 14.95 15.84 -10.47
N ILE A 8 13.89 15.08 -10.18
CA ILE A 8 12.56 15.31 -10.75
C ILE A 8 12.03 16.57 -10.06
N ASN A 9 12.21 17.74 -10.69
CA ASN A 9 11.77 19.04 -10.17
C ASN A 9 10.31 19.37 -10.53
N SER A 10 9.59 18.46 -11.19
CA SER A 10 8.15 18.61 -11.41
C SER A 10 7.41 18.23 -10.13
N PRO A 11 6.40 19.02 -9.70
CA PRO A 11 5.50 18.59 -8.63
C PRO A 11 4.96 17.21 -9.00
N ILE A 12 5.04 16.26 -8.07
CA ILE A 12 4.31 15.00 -8.23
C ILE A 12 2.84 15.42 -8.40
N PRO A 13 2.17 15.06 -9.50
CA PRO A 13 0.77 15.43 -9.68
C PRO A 13 0.00 14.99 -8.43
N SER A 14 -0.90 15.83 -7.93
CA SER A 14 -1.70 15.44 -6.77
C SER A 14 -2.71 14.38 -7.21
N GLY A 15 -2.65 13.18 -6.64
CA GLY A 15 -3.72 12.18 -6.78
C GLY A 15 -5.07 12.72 -6.28
N ASN A 16 -6.18 12.09 -6.68
CA ASN A 16 -7.53 12.64 -6.54
C ASN A 16 -8.10 12.57 -5.10
N PHE A 17 -7.42 11.90 -4.16
CA PHE A 17 -7.97 11.74 -2.81
C PHE A 17 -7.76 12.95 -1.89
N SER A 18 -8.80 13.24 -1.11
CA SER A 18 -8.90 14.34 -0.14
C SER A 18 -7.91 14.22 1.02
N LYS A 19 -7.59 15.36 1.65
CA LYS A 19 -6.80 15.49 2.88
C LYS A 19 -7.32 14.54 3.97
N GLY A 20 -6.58 13.48 4.26
CA GLY A 20 -6.89 12.45 5.26
C GLY A 20 -5.63 11.64 5.60
N LEU A 21 -5.74 10.67 6.51
CA LEU A 21 -4.66 9.70 6.72
C LEU A 21 -4.46 8.89 5.44
N LEU A 22 -3.23 8.84 4.97
CA LEU A 22 -2.82 8.18 3.73
C LEU A 22 -1.70 7.21 4.05
N TYR A 23 -1.84 5.98 3.55
CA TYR A 23 -0.78 4.99 3.60
C TYR A 23 -0.03 5.02 2.29
N LEU A 24 1.30 5.04 2.35
CA LEU A 24 2.16 5.14 1.18
C LEU A 24 3.18 4.00 1.15
N GLY A 25 3.39 3.43 -0.03
CA GLY A 25 4.45 2.45 -0.28
C GLY A 25 5.20 2.79 -1.55
N LEU A 26 6.52 2.64 -1.54
CA LEU A 26 7.36 2.68 -2.73
C LEU A 26 7.82 1.26 -3.07
N GLY A 27 7.66 0.87 -4.34
CA GLY A 27 8.07 -0.45 -4.83
C GLY A 27 8.67 -0.37 -6.22
N TYR A 28 9.67 -1.21 -6.51
CA TYR A 28 10.24 -1.36 -7.84
C TYR A 28 9.54 -2.49 -8.59
N ASP A 29 9.03 -2.18 -9.78
CA ASP A 29 8.47 -3.12 -10.72
C ASP A 29 9.51 -3.47 -11.79
N SER A 30 10.08 -4.66 -11.68
CA SER A 30 11.04 -5.14 -12.68
C SER A 30 10.42 -5.40 -14.05
N THR A 31 9.09 -5.53 -14.16
CA THR A 31 8.43 -5.82 -15.45
C THR A 31 8.33 -4.57 -16.32
N SER A 32 8.01 -3.42 -15.72
CA SER A 32 8.04 -2.10 -16.37
C SER A 32 9.35 -1.35 -16.18
N ASP A 33 10.28 -1.91 -15.40
CA ASP A 33 11.52 -1.27 -14.95
C ASP A 33 11.24 0.09 -14.28
N ASP A 34 10.12 0.23 -13.58
CA ASP A 34 9.66 1.49 -12.98
C ASP A 34 9.58 1.40 -11.46
N TYR A 35 9.65 2.55 -10.80
CA TYR A 35 9.23 2.69 -9.43
C TYR A 35 7.77 3.11 -9.39
N ASN A 36 7.00 2.47 -8.51
CA ASN A 36 5.60 2.76 -8.30
C ASN A 36 5.37 3.22 -6.86
N ILE A 37 4.51 4.22 -6.68
CA ILE A 37 4.01 4.64 -5.37
C ILE A 37 2.56 4.20 -5.25
N LEU A 38 2.27 3.32 -4.29
CA LEU A 38 0.90 2.96 -3.93
C LEU A 38 0.43 3.85 -2.78
N LYS A 39 -0.75 4.43 -2.95
CA LYS A 39 -1.47 5.23 -1.96
C LYS A 39 -2.77 4.54 -1.61
N ILE A 40 -3.08 4.44 -0.33
CA ILE A 40 -4.37 3.90 0.15
C ILE A 40 -4.95 4.89 1.16
N ASP A 41 -6.24 5.19 1.04
CA ASP A 41 -6.96 6.02 2.00
C ASP A 41 -7.67 5.19 3.10
N ASN A 42 -8.26 5.88 4.08
CA ASN A 42 -9.00 5.24 5.17
C ASN A 42 -10.33 4.59 4.77
N LYS A 43 -10.75 4.74 3.51
CA LYS A 43 -11.92 4.08 2.90
C LYS A 43 -11.50 2.91 2.01
N SER A 44 -10.22 2.50 2.06
CA SER A 44 -9.65 1.44 1.22
C SER A 44 -9.73 1.76 -0.28
N CYS A 45 -9.81 3.04 -0.65
CA CYS A 45 -9.60 3.47 -2.03
C CYS A 45 -8.09 3.57 -2.28
N SER A 46 -7.66 3.08 -3.44
CA SER A 46 -6.25 3.00 -3.79
C SER A 46 -5.93 3.68 -5.11
N GLU A 47 -4.75 4.28 -5.15
CA GLU A 47 -4.18 4.98 -6.30
C GLU A 47 -2.73 4.52 -6.46
N ILE A 48 -2.29 4.26 -7.69
CA ILE A 48 -0.90 3.94 -8.00
C ILE A 48 -0.31 4.99 -8.94
N LEU A 49 0.88 5.47 -8.62
CA LEU A 49 1.68 6.36 -9.46
C LEU A 49 2.84 5.58 -10.05
N ALA A 50 2.92 5.54 -11.38
CA ALA A 50 4.11 5.10 -12.10
C ALA A 50 5.06 6.29 -12.27
N LEU A 51 6.29 6.20 -11.74
CA LEU A 51 7.21 7.34 -11.70
C LEU A 51 7.75 7.72 -13.09
N LYS A 52 7.99 6.75 -13.99
CA LYS A 52 8.44 7.04 -15.35
C LYS A 52 7.43 7.88 -16.12
N SER A 53 6.14 7.54 -16.01
CA SER A 53 5.06 8.26 -16.71
C SER A 53 4.55 9.48 -15.92
N GLY A 54 4.86 9.56 -14.63
CA GLY A 54 4.37 10.61 -13.73
C GLY A 54 2.84 10.64 -13.63
N SER A 55 2.16 9.53 -13.90
CA SER A 55 0.70 9.47 -14.01
C SER A 55 0.07 8.64 -12.89
N TRP A 56 -0.94 9.20 -12.24
CA TRP A 56 -1.77 8.49 -11.27
C TRP A 56 -2.87 7.69 -11.97
N ARG A 57 -3.11 6.50 -11.44
CA ARG A 57 -4.19 5.61 -11.82
C ARG A 57 -4.98 5.24 -10.58
N ILE A 58 -6.29 5.46 -10.61
CA ILE A 58 -7.21 4.93 -9.61
C ILE A 58 -7.30 3.42 -9.84
N MET A 59 -7.13 2.66 -8.77
CA MET A 59 -7.35 1.22 -8.78
C MET A 59 -8.80 0.93 -8.37
N ASP A 60 -9.34 -0.19 -8.87
CA ASP A 60 -10.69 -0.60 -8.50
C ASP A 60 -10.84 -0.74 -6.99
N LYS A 61 -12.06 -0.45 -6.50
CA LYS A 61 -12.37 -0.51 -5.08
C LYS A 61 -12.06 -1.89 -4.53
N HIS A 62 -11.35 -1.87 -3.42
CA HIS A 62 -11.04 -3.04 -2.65
C HIS A 62 -12.33 -3.86 -2.38
N PRO A 63 -12.29 -5.20 -2.56
CA PRO A 63 -13.49 -6.04 -2.46
C PRO A 63 -14.08 -6.15 -1.05
N ILE A 64 -13.41 -5.60 -0.04
CA ILE A 64 -13.80 -5.73 1.36
C ILE A 64 -14.27 -4.39 1.93
N ASP A 65 -15.50 -4.38 2.42
CA ASP A 65 -16.16 -3.30 3.16
C ASP A 65 -15.65 -3.21 4.62
N VAL A 66 -14.38 -3.55 4.85
CA VAL A 66 -13.76 -3.54 6.18
C VAL A 66 -12.86 -2.33 6.25
N GLN A 67 -13.19 -1.45 7.20
CA GLN A 67 -12.42 -0.26 7.48
C GLN A 67 -11.05 -0.66 8.04
N PRO A 68 -9.94 -0.26 7.41
CA PRO A 68 -8.61 -0.50 7.95
C PRO A 68 -8.48 0.24 9.28
N ARG A 69 -8.63 -0.49 10.40
CA ARG A 69 -8.13 -0.02 11.69
C ARG A 69 -6.66 -0.39 11.74
N LEU A 70 -5.85 0.58 11.35
CA LEU A 70 -4.42 0.41 11.16
C LEU A 70 -3.66 1.01 12.34
N THR A 71 -2.78 0.18 12.91
CA THR A 71 -1.91 0.47 14.04
C THR A 71 -0.61 1.11 13.54
N SER A 72 -0.35 2.36 13.93
CA SER A 72 0.93 3.12 14.00
C SER A 72 1.96 3.10 12.85
N THR A 73 1.79 2.35 11.77
CA THR A 73 2.72 2.40 10.63
C THR A 73 1.99 2.90 9.38
N ASP A 74 2.19 4.18 9.09
CA ASP A 74 1.64 4.89 7.92
C ASP A 74 2.30 4.46 6.58
N CYS A 75 3.10 3.38 6.59
CA CYS A 75 3.89 2.90 5.45
C CYS A 75 3.47 1.49 5.03
N LEU A 76 3.33 1.27 3.73
CA LEU A 76 3.15 -0.06 3.13
C LEU A 76 4.54 -0.68 2.89
N VAL A 77 4.68 -1.97 3.20
CA VAL A 77 5.95 -2.69 3.03
C VAL A 77 5.99 -3.36 1.65
N PHE A 78 7.03 -3.14 0.86
CA PHE A 78 7.18 -3.77 -0.46
C PHE A 78 8.09 -5.00 -0.41
N VAL A 79 7.54 -6.19 -0.68
CA VAL A 79 8.27 -7.47 -0.66
C VAL A 79 7.75 -8.39 -1.76
N HIS A 80 8.66 -9.01 -2.50
CA HIS A 80 8.37 -9.96 -3.58
C HIS A 80 7.36 -9.45 -4.62
N GLY A 81 7.50 -8.20 -5.08
CA GLY A 81 6.63 -7.64 -6.12
C GLY A 81 5.23 -7.24 -5.64
N ALA A 82 5.03 -7.14 -4.33
CA ALA A 82 3.75 -6.76 -3.75
C ALA A 82 3.91 -5.79 -2.57
N PHE A 83 2.94 -4.90 -2.42
CA PHE A 83 2.77 -4.06 -1.24
C PHE A 83 1.97 -4.82 -0.19
N HIS A 84 2.40 -4.76 1.07
CA HIS A 84 1.80 -5.45 2.20
C HIS A 84 1.47 -4.47 3.31
N TRP A 85 0.28 -4.59 3.89
CA TRP A 85 -0.13 -3.82 5.07
C TRP A 85 -1.06 -4.63 5.96
N LEU A 86 -1.08 -4.31 7.24
CA LEU A 86 -1.99 -4.95 8.17
C LEU A 86 -3.40 -4.38 8.01
N ILE A 87 -4.41 -5.21 8.20
CA ILE A 87 -5.78 -4.75 8.34
C ILE A 87 -6.36 -5.48 9.55
N SER A 88 -7.18 -4.78 10.32
CA SER A 88 -7.94 -5.38 11.40
C SER A 88 -9.43 -5.28 11.14
N SER A 89 -10.11 -6.39 11.42
CA SER A 89 -11.56 -6.46 11.61
C SER A 89 -11.85 -6.59 13.10
N LEU A 90 -13.13 -6.52 13.49
CA LEU A 90 -13.57 -6.66 14.89
C LEU A 90 -13.04 -7.91 15.62
N LYS A 91 -12.66 -8.97 14.88
CA LYS A 91 -12.27 -10.27 15.46
C LYS A 91 -10.92 -10.78 14.98
N LYS A 92 -10.34 -10.22 13.91
CA LYS A 92 -9.17 -10.79 13.24
C LYS A 92 -8.27 -9.72 12.66
N TYR A 93 -6.98 -9.93 12.78
CA TYR A 93 -5.93 -9.27 12.01
C TYR A 93 -5.55 -10.12 10.80
N TYR A 94 -5.29 -9.46 9.68
CA TYR A 94 -4.83 -10.07 8.44
C TYR A 94 -3.81 -9.15 7.78
N VAL A 95 -2.94 -9.74 6.96
CA VAL A 95 -2.08 -8.98 6.05
C VAL A 95 -2.82 -8.90 4.72
N MET A 96 -3.01 -7.69 4.22
CA MET A 96 -3.43 -7.46 2.86
C MET A 96 -2.21 -7.28 1.99
N SER A 97 -2.25 -7.86 0.80
CA SER A 97 -1.22 -7.68 -0.21
C SER A 97 -1.81 -7.22 -1.52
N PHE A 98 -1.08 -6.35 -2.24
CA PHE A 98 -1.39 -5.95 -3.60
C PHE A 98 -0.18 -6.18 -4.48
N SER A 99 -0.30 -7.10 -5.44
CA SER A 99 0.77 -7.40 -6.39
C SER A 99 0.69 -6.46 -7.59
N ILE A 100 1.78 -5.78 -7.91
CA ILE A 100 1.80 -4.80 -9.00
C ILE A 100 1.85 -5.46 -10.38
N SER A 101 2.44 -6.64 -10.49
CA SER A 101 2.63 -7.34 -11.77
C SER A 101 1.33 -7.89 -12.37
N ASN A 102 0.36 -8.25 -11.51
CA ASN A 102 -0.92 -8.79 -11.95
C ASN A 102 -2.12 -8.00 -11.39
N GLU A 103 -1.86 -6.94 -10.62
CA GLU A 103 -2.87 -6.05 -10.04
C GLU A 103 -3.91 -6.77 -9.17
N VAL A 104 -3.50 -7.84 -8.48
CA VAL A 104 -4.39 -8.66 -7.63
C VAL A 104 -4.19 -8.34 -6.14
N TYR A 105 -5.31 -8.14 -5.44
CA TYR A 105 -5.37 -8.12 -3.97
C TYR A 105 -5.44 -9.54 -3.40
N ARG A 106 -4.72 -9.80 -2.31
CA ARG A 106 -4.82 -11.06 -1.56
C ARG A 106 -4.82 -10.83 -0.06
N GLU A 107 -5.72 -11.53 0.60
CA GLU A 107 -5.74 -11.67 2.05
C GLU A 107 -4.80 -12.80 2.49
N ILE A 108 -3.99 -12.52 3.49
CA ILE A 108 -3.13 -13.49 4.16
C ILE A 108 -3.53 -13.50 5.63
N LEU A 109 -4.06 -14.63 6.09
CA LEU A 109 -4.37 -14.83 7.49
C LEU A 109 -3.08 -14.90 8.31
N LEU A 110 -3.05 -14.17 9.43
CA LEU A 110 -1.97 -14.34 10.39
C LEU A 110 -2.08 -15.72 11.06
N PRO A 111 -0.99 -16.27 11.61
CA PRO A 111 -1.06 -17.44 12.49
C PRO A 111 -1.84 -17.14 13.78
N GLU A 112 -2.66 -18.09 14.25
CA GLU A 112 -3.51 -17.97 15.46
C GLU A 112 -2.75 -17.46 16.71
N GLN A 113 -1.49 -17.85 16.83
CA GLN A 113 -0.61 -17.47 17.94
C GLN A 113 -0.36 -15.95 18.00
N LEU A 114 -0.26 -15.27 16.86
CA LEU A 114 -0.05 -13.82 16.80
C LEU A 114 -1.29 -13.05 17.25
N TYR A 115 -2.50 -13.54 16.96
CA TYR A 115 -3.75 -12.87 17.38
C TYR A 115 -3.83 -12.70 18.89
N SER A 116 -3.34 -13.70 19.65
CA SER A 116 -3.35 -13.68 21.11
C SER A 116 -2.35 -12.68 21.72
N ASN A 117 -1.27 -12.37 21.02
CA ASN A 117 -0.28 -11.40 21.45
C ASN A 117 -0.70 -9.97 21.09
N PHE A 118 -1.29 -9.77 19.91
CA PHE A 118 -1.81 -8.45 19.51
C PHE A 118 -3.03 -8.03 20.34
N SER A 119 -3.89 -8.95 20.78
CA SER A 119 -5.00 -8.60 21.68
C SER A 119 -4.56 -8.26 23.11
N LYS A 120 -3.42 -8.80 23.57
CA LYS A 120 -2.87 -8.55 24.92
C LYS A 120 -2.00 -7.30 25.02
N LEU A 121 -1.34 -6.90 23.94
CA LEU A 121 -0.45 -5.73 23.93
C LEU A 121 -1.20 -4.39 23.78
N TRP A 122 -2.47 -4.43 23.37
CA TRP A 122 -3.25 -3.25 22.99
C TRP A 122 -4.70 -3.30 23.49
N GLY A 123 -5.03 -4.27 24.36
CA GLY A 123 -6.32 -4.42 25.02
C GLY A 123 -6.34 -3.84 26.42
#